data_AF-A0A914UWZ4-F1
#
_entry.id   AF-A0A914UWZ4-F1
#
_cell.length_a   1.000
_cell.length_b   1.000
_cell.length_c   1.000
_cell.angle_alpha   90.00
_cell.angle_beta   90.00
_cell.angle_gamma   90.00
#
_symmetry.space_group_name_H-M   'P 1'
#
loop_
_entity.id
_entity.type
_entity.pdbx_description
1 polymer ?
#
loop_
_entity_poly.entity_id
_entity_poly.type
_entity_poly.pdbx_seq_one_letter_code
_entity_poly.pdbx_strand_id
1 'polypeptide(L)'
;MQSLQQRLLGPPMISVSDATPVDNDISSPCTPTAARELDGGDLRFAPVHRLVEMCVLSFEVDGELRESQAHFPMALFLVHQWWMPFSELGAHFVAQYKSAPKRCELCARGDNEHKSDIERCESTRYRTLLCHAVARWIRAFPMHFDANSQLCKLVERLQTAALQDGFPHLADLLDVSAV
;
A
#
# COMPACT_ATOMS: atom_id res chain seq x y z
N MET A 1 -23.11 -59.48 -11.99
CA MET A 1 -23.79 -59.43 -10.68
C MET A 1 -23.29 -58.15 -10.01
N GLN A 2 -23.99 -57.03 -10.12
CA GLN A 2 -25.19 -56.64 -9.36
C GLN A 2 -24.92 -56.42 -7.87
N SER A 3 -24.99 -55.13 -7.49
CA SER A 3 -25.36 -54.52 -6.19
C SER A 3 -25.02 -55.19 -4.87
N LEU A 4 -24.55 -54.38 -3.91
CA LEU A 4 -25.41 -54.07 -2.73
C LEU A 4 -25.04 -52.71 -2.09
N GLN A 5 -26.02 -51.82 -2.09
CA GLN A 5 -26.22 -50.72 -1.12
C GLN A 5 -26.41 -51.35 0.30
N GLN A 6 -26.43 -50.69 1.47
CA GLN A 6 -26.49 -49.30 1.90
C GLN A 6 -26.24 -49.30 3.44
N ARG A 7 -25.72 -48.21 4.03
CA ARG A 7 -25.97 -47.79 5.43
C ARG A 7 -25.31 -46.40 5.64
N LEU A 8 -26.08 -45.31 5.55
CA LEU A 8 -26.89 -44.71 6.62
C LEU A 8 -26.04 -44.01 7.69
N LEU A 9 -25.93 -42.67 7.57
CA LEU A 9 -26.30 -41.68 8.59
C LEU A 9 -26.01 -40.27 8.03
N GLY A 10 -27.05 -39.44 7.90
CA GLY A 10 -26.90 -38.01 7.55
C GLY A 10 -26.84 -37.14 8.81
N PRO A 11 -26.27 -35.92 8.73
CA PRO A 11 -26.28 -34.97 9.84
C PRO A 11 -27.69 -34.36 10.05
N PRO A 12 -28.08 -34.05 11.30
CA PRO A 12 -29.40 -33.48 11.58
C PRO A 12 -29.47 -31.98 11.24
N MET A 13 -30.65 -31.56 10.78
CA MET A 13 -31.03 -30.15 10.63
C MET A 13 -31.41 -29.53 11.98
N ILE A 14 -31.06 -28.25 12.20
CA ILE A 14 -31.58 -27.42 13.30
C ILE A 14 -32.16 -26.12 12.73
N SER A 15 -33.30 -25.70 13.28
CA SER A 15 -34.01 -24.43 13.09
C SER A 15 -35.00 -24.28 14.26
N VAL A 16 -35.54 -23.12 14.66
CA VAL A 16 -35.62 -21.77 14.07
C VAL A 16 -35.27 -20.74 15.19
N SER A 17 -34.97 -19.46 14.97
CA SER A 17 -35.95 -18.35 14.82
C SER A 17 -35.28 -16.96 14.91
N ASP A 18 -36.01 -15.96 14.44
CA ASP A 18 -35.83 -14.49 14.50
C ASP A 18 -34.99 -13.83 15.62
N ALA A 19 -34.28 -12.77 15.22
CA ALA A 19 -34.13 -11.54 16.02
C ALA A 19 -34.07 -10.32 15.07
N THR A 20 -34.91 -9.31 15.33
CA THR A 20 -35.00 -8.04 14.58
C THR A 20 -34.12 -6.93 15.20
N PRO A 21 -33.84 -5.80 14.49
CA PRO A 21 -32.64 -4.98 14.75
C PRO A 21 -32.89 -3.68 15.55
N VAL A 22 -31.96 -3.40 16.47
CA VAL A 22 -31.74 -2.19 17.31
C VAL A 22 -30.28 -2.34 17.81
N ASP A 23 -29.37 -1.35 17.87
CA ASP A 23 -29.47 0.10 17.63
C ASP A 23 -28.14 0.65 17.05
N ASN A 24 -28.17 1.88 16.56
CA ASN A 24 -26.98 2.70 16.28
C ASN A 24 -26.38 3.19 17.62
N ASP A 25 -25.06 3.15 17.82
CA ASP A 25 -24.44 4.25 18.57
C ASP A 25 -23.00 4.54 18.14
N ILE A 26 -22.67 5.84 18.17
CA ILE A 26 -21.43 6.42 17.69
C ILE A 26 -20.61 6.81 18.92
N SER A 27 -19.45 6.17 19.13
CA SER A 27 -18.21 6.82 19.61
C SER A 27 -17.13 5.80 19.97
N SER A 28 -16.02 5.83 19.24
CA SER A 28 -14.69 5.60 19.82
C SER A 28 -13.65 6.28 18.93
N PRO A 29 -12.71 7.06 19.51
CA PRO A 29 -11.75 7.82 18.72
C PRO A 29 -10.77 6.88 18.04
N CYS A 30 -10.53 7.11 16.74
CA CYS A 30 -9.46 6.44 16.02
C CYS A 30 -8.12 6.94 16.61
N THR A 31 -7.49 6.13 17.45
CA THR A 31 -6.14 6.41 17.92
C THR A 31 -5.17 6.35 16.73
N PRO A 32 -4.20 7.27 16.63
CA PRO A 32 -3.17 7.16 15.61
C PRO A 32 -2.48 5.81 15.82
N THR A 33 -2.45 4.98 14.77
CA THR A 33 -1.85 3.65 14.86
C THR A 33 -0.37 3.82 15.13
N ALA A 34 0.02 3.64 16.39
CA ALA A 34 1.41 3.58 16.80
C ALA A 34 2.10 2.53 15.92
N ALA A 35 3.25 2.89 15.36
CA ALA A 35 3.99 2.01 14.46
C ALA A 35 4.26 0.69 15.19
N ARG A 36 3.53 -0.37 14.80
CA ARG A 36 3.76 -1.72 15.32
C ARG A 36 5.16 -2.11 14.89
N GLU A 37 6.06 -2.30 15.85
CA GLU A 37 7.32 -2.98 15.60
C GLU A 37 6.99 -4.34 14.99
N LEU A 38 7.56 -4.59 13.80
CA LEU A 38 7.23 -5.76 12.99
C LEU A 38 8.02 -6.95 13.50
N ASP A 39 7.33 -7.96 14.05
CA ASP A 39 7.95 -9.26 14.25
C ASP A 39 8.19 -9.94 12.90
N GLY A 40 9.33 -10.61 12.74
CA GLY A 40 9.74 -11.32 11.52
C GLY A 40 8.83 -12.49 11.13
N GLY A 41 7.89 -12.86 11.99
CA GLY A 41 6.78 -13.77 11.68
C GLY A 41 5.82 -13.21 10.62
N ASP A 42 5.39 -11.95 10.76
CA ASP A 42 4.27 -11.36 9.99
C ASP A 42 4.64 -11.15 8.51
N LEU A 43 5.91 -10.78 8.26
CA LEU A 43 6.47 -10.51 6.93
C LEU A 43 6.40 -11.70 5.95
N ARG A 44 6.47 -12.94 6.44
CA ARG A 44 6.66 -14.14 5.58
C ARG A 44 5.39 -14.63 4.89
N PHE A 45 4.23 -14.21 5.37
CA PHE A 45 2.92 -14.55 4.80
C PHE A 45 2.11 -13.30 4.39
N ALA A 46 2.72 -12.11 4.53
CA ALA A 46 2.09 -10.86 4.15
C ALA A 46 1.80 -10.83 2.63
N PRO A 47 0.57 -10.50 2.21
CA PRO A 47 0.28 -10.28 0.79
C PRO A 47 1.04 -9.05 0.28
N VAL A 48 1.39 -9.03 -1.02
CA VAL A 48 2.31 -8.01 -1.60
C VAL A 48 1.88 -6.56 -1.30
N HIS A 49 0.58 -6.26 -1.27
CA HIS A 49 0.10 -4.92 -0.93
C HIS A 49 0.47 -4.47 0.50
N ARG A 50 0.59 -5.40 1.46
CA ARG A 50 1.10 -5.10 2.81
C ARG A 50 2.61 -4.92 2.81
N LEU A 51 3.35 -5.69 2.02
CA LEU A 51 4.81 -5.47 1.85
C LEU A 51 5.11 -4.08 1.27
N VAL A 52 4.35 -3.66 0.26
CA VAL A 52 4.42 -2.30 -0.31
C VAL A 52 3.98 -1.25 0.72
N GLU A 53 2.89 -1.49 1.46
CA GLU A 53 2.45 -0.57 2.52
C GLU A 53 3.51 -0.33 3.59
N MET A 54 4.09 -1.41 4.13
CA MET A 54 5.17 -1.33 5.11
C MET A 54 6.39 -0.61 4.53
N CYS A 55 6.73 -0.86 3.26
CA CYS A 55 7.84 -0.21 2.57
C CYS A 55 7.62 1.31 2.48
N VAL A 56 6.40 1.74 2.13
CA VAL A 56 6.02 3.16 2.13
C VAL A 56 6.10 3.76 3.54
N LEU A 57 5.62 3.04 4.56
CA LEU A 57 5.60 3.53 5.94
C LEU A 57 7.00 3.57 6.61
N SER A 58 8.01 2.95 6.01
CA SER A 58 9.42 3.05 6.44
C SER A 58 10.07 4.40 6.14
N PHE A 59 9.42 5.28 5.35
CA PHE A 59 9.95 6.60 5.01
C PHE A 59 9.42 7.71 5.94
N GLU A 60 10.10 8.84 5.90
CA GLU A 60 9.69 10.14 6.45
C GLU A 60 9.39 11.15 5.33
N VAL A 61 8.82 12.31 5.70
CA VAL A 61 8.26 13.28 4.74
C VAL A 61 9.33 14.02 3.94
N ASP A 62 10.56 14.08 4.44
CA ASP A 62 11.74 14.53 3.71
C ASP A 62 12.28 13.49 2.70
N GLY A 63 11.78 12.25 2.77
CA GLY A 63 12.21 11.13 1.96
C GLY A 63 13.33 10.28 2.55
N GLU A 64 13.72 10.51 3.80
CA GLU A 64 14.64 9.63 4.50
C GLU A 64 13.99 8.38 5.09
N LEU A 65 14.84 7.40 5.42
CA LEU A 65 14.42 6.13 6.00
C LEU A 65 14.48 6.19 7.52
N ARG A 66 13.40 5.74 8.17
CA ARG A 66 13.36 5.52 9.62
C ARG A 66 14.44 4.51 10.01
N GLU A 67 15.32 4.86 10.94
CA GLU A 67 16.49 4.01 11.29
C GLU A 67 16.10 2.55 11.59
N SER A 68 15.03 2.34 12.36
CA SER A 68 14.54 1.01 12.74
C SER A 68 14.00 0.17 11.57
N GLN A 69 13.67 0.79 10.43
CA GLN A 69 13.07 0.13 9.27
C GLN A 69 13.89 0.26 7.97
N ALA A 70 15.01 1.00 7.98
CA ALA A 70 15.80 1.31 6.79
C ALA A 70 16.25 0.10 5.96
N HIS A 71 16.44 -1.05 6.61
CA HIS A 71 16.80 -2.30 5.95
C HIS A 71 15.66 -2.91 5.11
N PHE A 72 14.40 -2.70 5.46
CA PHE A 72 13.27 -3.40 4.84
C PHE A 72 12.98 -2.94 3.39
N PRO A 73 12.85 -1.64 3.07
CA PRO A 73 12.69 -1.18 1.68
C PRO A 73 13.84 -1.64 0.77
N MET A 74 15.07 -1.54 1.26
CA MET A 74 16.26 -1.93 0.51
C MET A 74 16.29 -3.45 0.24
N ALA A 75 15.92 -4.26 1.24
CA ALA A 75 15.76 -5.70 1.07
C ALA A 75 14.66 -6.01 0.05
N LEU A 76 13.47 -5.40 0.17
CA LEU A 76 12.35 -5.62 -0.76
C LEU A 76 12.76 -5.29 -2.21
N PHE A 77 13.34 -4.11 -2.45
CA PHE A 77 13.78 -3.69 -3.78
C PHE A 77 14.83 -4.61 -4.40
N LEU A 78 15.68 -5.25 -3.59
CA LEU A 78 16.70 -6.19 -4.05
C LEU A 78 16.12 -7.60 -4.27
N VAL A 79 15.39 -8.16 -3.30
CA VAL A 79 15.04 -9.60 -3.29
C VAL A 79 13.72 -9.93 -3.98
N HIS A 80 12.87 -8.94 -4.29
CA HIS A 80 11.57 -9.19 -4.94
C HIS A 80 11.70 -10.01 -6.22
N GLN A 81 12.78 -9.83 -7.00
CA GLN A 81 13.06 -10.57 -8.23
C GLN A 81 13.09 -12.09 -8.08
N TRP A 82 13.31 -12.62 -6.86
CA TRP A 82 13.34 -14.07 -6.63
C TRP A 82 11.94 -14.70 -6.63
N TRP A 83 10.88 -13.88 -6.54
CA TRP A 83 9.50 -14.35 -6.40
C TRP A 83 8.46 -13.50 -7.15
N MET A 84 8.81 -12.32 -7.67
CA MET A 84 7.95 -11.52 -8.55
C MET A 84 8.75 -10.67 -9.57
N PRO A 85 8.21 -10.35 -10.76
CA PRO A 85 8.82 -9.42 -11.70
C PRO A 85 8.82 -7.96 -11.21
N PHE A 86 9.82 -7.17 -11.64
CA PHE A 86 9.90 -5.72 -11.39
C PHE A 86 8.58 -4.99 -11.64
N SER A 87 7.98 -5.23 -12.81
CA SER A 87 6.74 -4.59 -13.26
C SER A 87 5.52 -4.99 -12.44
N GLU A 88 5.55 -6.11 -11.74
CA GLU A 88 4.47 -6.52 -10.84
C GLU A 88 4.57 -5.73 -9.52
N LEU A 89 5.78 -5.61 -8.93
CA LEU A 89 5.99 -4.75 -7.76
C LEU A 89 5.65 -3.28 -8.07
N GLY A 90 6.12 -2.78 -9.22
CA GLY A 90 5.77 -1.44 -9.71
C GLY A 90 4.26 -1.23 -9.91
N ALA A 91 3.54 -2.26 -10.37
CA ALA A 91 2.08 -2.20 -10.48
C ALA A 91 1.39 -2.12 -9.11
N HIS A 92 1.92 -2.79 -8.07
CA HIS A 92 1.40 -2.63 -6.71
C HIS A 92 1.60 -1.22 -6.16
N PHE A 93 2.77 -0.58 -6.35
CA PHE A 93 2.97 0.83 -5.99
C PHE A 93 1.97 1.76 -6.70
N VAL A 94 1.76 1.59 -8.01
CA VAL A 94 0.78 2.38 -8.79
C VAL A 94 -0.66 2.15 -8.31
N ALA A 95 -1.03 0.90 -8.01
CA ALA A 95 -2.35 0.57 -7.50
C ALA A 95 -2.59 1.23 -6.14
N GLN A 96 -1.62 1.12 -5.23
CA GLN A 96 -1.72 1.64 -3.86
C GLN A 96 -1.78 3.17 -3.82
N TYR A 97 -1.04 3.87 -4.69
CA TYR A 97 -1.17 5.32 -4.86
C TYR A 97 -2.58 5.74 -5.34
N LYS A 98 -3.19 4.96 -6.24
CA LYS A 98 -4.53 5.24 -6.77
C LYS A 98 -5.64 4.91 -5.77
N SER A 99 -5.47 3.86 -4.98
CA SER A 99 -6.39 3.44 -3.93
C SER A 99 -6.29 4.27 -2.65
N ALA A 100 -5.15 4.93 -2.39
CA ALA A 100 -5.00 5.85 -1.27
C ALA A 100 -6.07 6.97 -1.35
N PRO A 101 -6.76 7.30 -0.24
CA PRO A 101 -7.76 8.37 -0.23
C PRO A 101 -7.24 9.65 -0.89
N LYS A 102 -8.05 10.26 -1.76
CA LYS A 102 -7.71 11.54 -2.45
C LYS A 102 -7.89 12.77 -1.57
N ARG A 103 -8.66 12.62 -0.48
CA ARG A 103 -8.88 13.59 0.59
C ARG A 103 -9.00 12.79 1.88
N CYS A 104 -8.38 13.25 2.96
CA CYS A 104 -8.75 12.81 4.30
C CYS A 104 -10.10 13.44 4.70
N GLU A 105 -10.69 12.99 5.81
CA GLU A 105 -11.98 13.49 6.30
C GLU A 105 -11.98 15.00 6.58
N LEU A 106 -10.84 15.55 7.02
CA LEU A 106 -10.68 16.98 7.29
C LEU A 106 -10.67 17.80 5.98
N CYS A 107 -9.88 17.38 4.97
CA CYS A 107 -9.93 17.97 3.62
C CYS A 107 -11.33 17.87 2.99
N ALA A 108 -12.11 16.83 3.31
CA ALA A 108 -13.45 16.65 2.79
C ALA A 108 -14.47 17.68 3.36
N ARG A 109 -14.16 18.32 4.49
CA ARG A 109 -15.00 19.38 5.11
C ARG A 109 -14.78 20.77 4.52
N GLY A 110 -13.91 20.92 3.51
CA GLY A 110 -13.64 22.18 2.82
C GLY A 110 -12.42 22.96 3.32
N ASP A 111 -11.67 22.41 4.28
CA ASP A 111 -10.39 22.97 4.70
C ASP A 111 -9.31 22.68 3.65
N ASN A 112 -8.98 23.70 2.86
CA ASN A 112 -7.95 23.63 1.83
C ASN A 112 -6.53 23.83 2.41
N GLU A 113 -6.39 24.51 3.55
CA GLU A 113 -5.09 24.74 4.20
C GLU A 113 -4.55 23.41 4.77
N HIS A 114 -5.44 22.58 5.30
CA HIS A 114 -5.10 21.24 5.72
C HIS A 114 -4.52 20.37 4.59
N LYS A 115 -4.93 20.53 3.32
CA LYS A 115 -4.36 19.76 2.20
C LYS A 115 -2.86 20.06 2.00
N SER A 116 -2.45 21.31 2.24
CA SER A 116 -1.04 21.75 2.16
C SER A 116 -0.19 21.38 3.38
N ASP A 117 -0.81 21.06 4.51
CA ASP A 117 -0.12 20.56 5.70
C ASP A 117 0.18 19.05 5.54
N ILE A 118 1.33 18.74 4.95
CA ILE A 118 1.75 17.37 4.64
C ILE A 118 1.86 16.51 5.91
N GLU A 119 2.25 17.08 7.04
CA GLU A 119 2.38 16.35 8.31
C GLU A 119 1.01 15.98 8.89
N ARG A 120 0.03 16.88 8.82
CA ARG A 120 -1.31 16.62 9.37
C ARG A 120 -2.24 15.88 8.39
N CYS A 121 -2.05 16.02 7.09
CA CYS A 121 -2.93 15.40 6.10
C CYS A 121 -2.46 13.99 5.71
N GLU A 122 -2.99 12.96 6.37
CA GLU A 122 -2.64 11.55 6.12
C GLU A 122 -2.68 11.15 4.64
N SER A 123 -3.65 11.69 3.88
CA SER A 123 -3.81 11.47 2.43
C SER A 123 -2.62 12.01 1.63
N THR A 124 -2.23 13.27 1.85
CA THR A 124 -1.05 13.90 1.24
C THR A 124 0.22 13.20 1.72
N ARG A 125 0.35 12.98 3.03
CA ARG A 125 1.47 12.31 3.68
C ARG A 125 1.77 10.96 3.06
N TYR A 126 0.79 10.06 2.98
CA TYR A 126 0.97 8.72 2.43
C TYR A 126 1.41 8.75 0.97
N ARG A 127 0.86 9.67 0.17
CA ARG A 127 1.24 9.88 -1.23
C ARG A 127 2.68 10.39 -1.36
N THR A 128 3.10 11.31 -0.51
CA THR A 128 4.49 11.78 -0.39
C THR A 128 5.43 10.61 -0.09
N LEU A 129 5.18 9.85 0.99
CA LEU A 129 6.00 8.69 1.37
C LEU A 129 6.10 7.66 0.24
N LEU A 130 5.02 7.40 -0.50
CA LEU A 130 5.00 6.45 -1.61
C LEU A 130 5.88 6.93 -2.78
N CYS A 131 5.79 8.22 -3.13
CA CYS A 131 6.66 8.82 -4.12
C CYS A 131 8.14 8.75 -3.68
N HIS A 132 8.46 8.99 -2.41
CA HIS A 132 9.83 8.81 -1.90
C HIS A 132 10.31 7.36 -1.95
N ALA A 133 9.45 6.37 -1.65
CA ALA A 133 9.80 4.96 -1.76
C ALA A 133 10.18 4.56 -3.20
N VAL A 134 9.39 4.98 -4.19
CA VAL A 134 9.70 4.71 -5.61
C VAL A 134 10.91 5.51 -6.08
N ALA A 135 11.07 6.77 -5.68
CA ALA A 135 12.25 7.58 -5.98
C ALA A 135 13.54 7.00 -5.38
N ARG A 136 13.46 6.41 -4.16
CA ARG A 136 14.56 5.67 -3.53
C ARG A 136 14.89 4.41 -4.32
N TRP A 137 13.88 3.68 -4.82
CA TRP A 137 14.09 2.50 -5.67
C TRP A 137 14.85 2.84 -6.96
N ILE A 138 14.45 3.91 -7.66
CA ILE A 138 15.12 4.42 -8.87
C ILE A 138 16.59 4.74 -8.58
N ARG A 139 16.85 5.56 -7.54
CA ARG A 139 18.22 6.01 -7.20
C ARG A 139 19.12 4.89 -6.70
N ALA A 140 18.59 3.93 -5.96
CA ALA A 140 19.36 2.83 -5.40
C ALA A 140 19.65 1.71 -6.41
N PHE A 141 18.76 1.50 -7.38
CA PHE A 141 18.85 0.39 -8.32
C PHE A 141 18.47 0.81 -9.76
N PRO A 142 19.21 1.78 -10.36
CA PRO A 142 18.92 2.32 -11.70
C PRO A 142 18.79 1.22 -12.77
N MET A 143 19.68 0.22 -12.71
CA MET A 143 19.69 -0.96 -13.58
C MET A 143 18.37 -1.76 -13.65
N HIS A 144 17.48 -1.65 -12.65
CA HIS A 144 16.16 -2.28 -12.70
C HIS A 144 15.21 -1.59 -13.70
N PHE A 145 15.42 -0.29 -13.93
CA PHE A 145 14.62 0.55 -14.82
C PHE A 145 15.18 0.48 -16.25
N ASP A 146 16.51 0.56 -16.41
CA ASP A 146 17.20 0.36 -17.71
C ASP A 146 16.78 -0.93 -18.41
N ALA A 147 16.73 -2.01 -17.63
CA ALA A 147 16.38 -3.34 -18.13
C ALA A 147 14.88 -3.53 -18.39
N ASN A 148 14.00 -2.60 -17.98
CA ASN A 148 12.56 -2.84 -17.94
C ASN A 148 11.70 -1.63 -18.32
N SER A 149 11.48 -1.46 -19.63
CA SER A 149 10.56 -0.43 -20.17
C SER A 149 9.10 -0.53 -19.69
N GLN A 150 8.65 -1.67 -19.15
CA GLN A 150 7.32 -1.79 -18.53
C GLN A 150 7.29 -1.18 -17.12
N LEU A 151 8.39 -1.29 -16.37
CA LEU A 151 8.57 -0.61 -15.09
C LEU A 151 8.62 0.91 -15.28
N CYS A 152 9.38 1.41 -16.26
CA CYS A 152 9.42 2.85 -16.59
C CYS A 152 8.01 3.39 -16.88
N LYS A 153 7.23 2.72 -17.73
CA LYS A 153 5.82 3.06 -18.01
C LYS A 153 4.91 3.03 -16.79
N LEU A 154 5.23 2.23 -15.75
CA LEU A 154 4.49 2.24 -14.50
C LEU A 154 4.85 3.46 -13.64
N VAL A 155 6.13 3.86 -13.60
CA VAL A 155 6.56 5.09 -12.93
C VAL A 155 6.04 6.34 -13.65
N GLU A 156 6.09 6.41 -14.99
CA GLU A 156 5.49 7.50 -15.78
C GLU A 156 3.99 7.67 -15.47
N ARG A 157 3.26 6.56 -15.25
CA ARG A 157 1.85 6.56 -14.83
C ARG A 157 1.65 7.01 -13.38
N LEU A 158 2.64 6.80 -12.50
CA LEU A 158 2.65 7.32 -11.13
C LEU A 158 2.94 8.83 -11.12
N GLN A 159 3.97 9.26 -11.86
CA GLN A 159 4.34 10.65 -12.09
C GLN A 159 3.15 11.46 -12.65
N THR A 160 2.47 10.93 -13.68
CA THR A 160 1.26 11.54 -14.24
C THR A 160 0.13 11.65 -13.19
N ALA A 161 -0.04 10.65 -12.32
CA ALA A 161 -1.04 10.70 -11.26
C ALA A 161 -0.69 11.75 -10.18
N ALA A 162 0.59 11.92 -9.84
CA ALA A 162 1.06 12.95 -8.92
C ALA A 162 0.83 14.37 -9.47
N LEU A 163 1.10 14.59 -10.77
CA LEU A 163 0.77 15.85 -11.45
C LEU A 163 -0.75 16.14 -11.40
N GLN A 164 -1.59 15.15 -11.69
CA GLN A 164 -3.05 15.29 -11.66
C GLN A 164 -3.62 15.60 -10.27
N ASP A 165 -2.99 15.10 -9.20
CA ASP A 165 -3.42 15.33 -7.81
C ASP A 165 -2.86 16.65 -7.21
N GLY A 166 -2.00 17.35 -7.97
CA GLY A 166 -1.46 18.68 -7.65
C GLY A 166 -0.09 18.66 -6.99
N PHE A 167 0.72 17.61 -7.20
CA PHE A 167 2.01 17.39 -6.55
C PHE A 167 3.18 17.38 -7.56
N PRO A 168 3.53 18.52 -8.19
CA PRO A 168 4.60 18.57 -9.20
C PRO A 168 5.96 18.16 -8.63
N HIS A 169 6.31 18.63 -7.43
CA HIS A 169 7.55 18.25 -6.76
C HIS A 169 7.69 16.73 -6.54
N LEU A 170 6.58 16.00 -6.30
CA LEU A 170 6.60 14.54 -6.22
C LEU A 170 6.73 13.86 -7.58
N ALA A 171 6.22 14.48 -8.65
CA ALA A 171 6.39 14.01 -10.00
C ALA A 171 7.85 14.14 -10.47
N ASP A 172 8.54 15.21 -10.10
CA ASP A 172 9.95 15.42 -10.40
C ASP A 172 10.86 14.37 -9.71
N LEU A 173 10.48 13.91 -8.51
CA LEU A 173 11.19 12.82 -7.82
C LEU A 173 11.08 11.45 -8.52
N LEU A 174 10.09 11.29 -9.40
CA LEU A 174 9.77 10.05 -10.11
C LEU A 174 10.29 10.05 -11.56
N ASP A 175 11.16 10.99 -11.91
CA ASP A 175 11.77 11.01 -13.23
C ASP A 175 12.69 9.79 -13.44
N VAL A 176 12.42 9.04 -14.51
CA VAL A 176 13.20 7.88 -14.98
C VAL A 176 14.01 8.20 -16.24
N SER A 177 13.98 9.44 -16.74
CA SER A 177 14.73 9.86 -17.94
C SER A 177 16.21 10.17 -17.66
N ALA A 178 16.59 10.29 -16.38
CA ALA A 178 17.95 10.48 -15.91
C ALA A 178 18.70 9.17 -15.57
N VAL A 179 18.09 8.02 -15.92
CA VAL A 179 18.63 6.67 -15.72
C VAL A 179 19.24 6.20 -17.04
#